data_AF-A0A2K3PC44-F1
#
_entry.id   AF-A0A2K3PC44-F1
#
_cell.length_a   1.000
_cell.length_b   1.000
_cell.length_c   1.000
_cell.angle_alpha   90.00
_cell.angle_beta   90.00
_cell.angle_gamma   90.00
#
_symmetry.space_group_name_H-M   'P 1'
#
loop_
_entity.id
_entity.type
_entity.pdbx_description
1 polymer ?
#
loop_
_entity_poly.entity_id
_entity_poly.type
_entity_poly.pdbx_seq_one_letter_code
_entity_poly.pdbx_strand_id
1 'polypeptide(L)'
;MPLFVQVCDFGLSRLKHNTFLSSKSTAGTPEWMAPEVLRNEPSNEKCDVYSFGVILWELATLRLPWTGMNPMQVVGAVGFQNRRLEIPKEVDPLVARIIWECWQQDPNLRPSFAQLAAALKPLQRLVIPSYQDTVASPLPQEISVNSTP
;
A
#
# COMPACT_ATOMS: atom_id res chain seq x y z
N MET A 1 17.82 -8.52 11.08
CA MET A 1 16.41 -8.94 11.18
C MET A 1 15.66 -8.32 10.00
N PRO A 2 15.18 -9.11 9.02
CA PRO A 2 14.33 -8.56 7.97
C PRO A 2 13.02 -8.04 8.59
N LEU A 3 12.56 -6.88 8.13
CA LEU A 3 11.24 -6.35 8.47
C LEU A 3 10.21 -7.03 7.57
N PHE A 4 9.21 -7.68 8.17
CA PHE A 4 8.10 -8.27 7.44
C PHE A 4 6.92 -7.31 7.47
N VAL A 5 6.46 -6.88 6.29
CA VAL A 5 5.25 -6.07 6.14
C VAL A 5 4.06 -7.01 6.01
N GLN A 6 3.03 -6.79 6.83
CA GLN A 6 1.76 -7.51 6.77
C GLN A 6 0.64 -6.50 6.57
N VAL A 7 -0.28 -6.81 5.65
CA VAL A 7 -1.52 -6.05 5.51
C VAL A 7 -2.51 -6.59 6.54
N CYS A 8 -3.07 -5.69 7.34
CA CYS A 8 -4.06 -6.01 8.38
C CYS A 8 -5.29 -5.09 8.25
N ASP A 9 -6.30 -5.34 9.08
CA ASP A 9 -7.58 -4.61 9.11
C ASP A 9 -8.44 -4.73 7.83
N PHE A 10 -8.88 -5.95 7.56
CA PHE A 10 -9.87 -6.24 6.53
C PHE A 10 -11.32 -6.06 7.02
N GLY A 11 -11.55 -5.39 8.17
CA GLY A 11 -12.86 -5.29 8.82
C GLY A 11 -13.94 -4.61 7.97
N LEU A 12 -13.53 -3.82 6.96
CA LEU A 12 -14.41 -3.16 5.99
C LEU A 12 -14.39 -3.81 4.59
N SER A 13 -13.71 -4.95 4.43
CA SER A 13 -13.56 -5.63 3.14
C SER A 13 -14.88 -6.16 2.60
N ARG A 14 -15.02 -6.19 1.27
CA ARG A 14 -16.23 -6.67 0.59
C ARG A 14 -15.90 -7.69 -0.50
N LEU A 15 -16.80 -8.66 -0.67
CA LEU A 15 -16.71 -9.64 -1.76
C LEU A 15 -16.95 -8.96 -3.12
N LYS A 16 -16.09 -9.28 -4.11
CA LYS A 16 -16.12 -8.73 -5.48
C LYS A 16 -17.31 -9.22 -6.34
N HIS A 17 -18.45 -9.59 -5.75
CA HIS A 17 -19.60 -10.06 -6.53
C HIS A 17 -20.33 -8.88 -7.19
N ASN A 18 -20.01 -8.63 -8.46
CA ASN A 18 -20.76 -7.93 -9.53
C ASN A 18 -21.72 -6.76 -9.17
N THR A 19 -21.51 -6.10 -8.04
CA THR A 19 -22.37 -5.04 -7.54
C THR A 19 -21.46 -3.90 -7.11
N PHE A 20 -21.70 -2.72 -7.67
CA PHE A 20 -21.05 -1.49 -7.26
C PHE A 20 -21.01 -1.36 -5.72
N LEU A 21 -19.84 -1.01 -5.18
CA LEU A 21 -19.66 -0.81 -3.75
C LEU A 21 -20.37 0.51 -3.38
N SER A 22 -21.58 0.41 -2.84
CA SER A 22 -22.33 1.56 -2.30
C SER A 22 -22.05 1.70 -0.81
N SER A 23 -21.37 2.78 -0.43
CA SER A 23 -20.92 3.04 0.94
C SER A 23 -22.01 3.74 1.76
N LYS A 24 -22.97 2.99 2.32
CA LYS A 24 -23.91 3.57 3.32
C LYS A 24 -23.25 3.91 4.67
N SER A 25 -21.96 3.66 4.82
CA SER A 25 -21.19 3.95 6.05
C SER A 25 -19.94 4.76 5.70
N THR A 26 -19.87 5.99 6.18
CA THR A 26 -18.66 6.83 6.30
C THR A 26 -17.72 6.23 7.36
N ALA A 27 -17.27 4.99 7.13
CA ALA A 27 -16.27 4.33 7.96
C ALA A 27 -14.95 4.28 7.15
N GLY A 28 -13.87 4.80 7.74
CA GLY A 28 -12.55 4.89 7.11
C GLY A 28 -11.81 6.17 7.49
N THR A 29 -10.53 6.24 7.12
CA THR A 29 -9.66 7.39 7.39
C THR A 29 -9.52 8.21 6.09
N PRO A 30 -10.24 9.35 5.95
CA PRO A 30 -10.48 10.02 4.66
C PRO A 30 -9.22 10.49 3.94
N GLU A 31 -8.12 10.67 4.66
CA GLU A 31 -6.83 11.10 4.16
C GLU A 31 -6.24 10.15 3.11
N TRP A 32 -6.60 8.85 3.17
CA TRP A 32 -6.17 7.83 2.22
C TRP A 32 -7.25 7.47 1.18
N MET A 33 -8.49 7.94 1.34
CA MET A 33 -9.61 7.48 0.54
C MET A 33 -9.65 8.12 -0.85
N ALA A 34 -10.10 7.33 -1.84
CA ALA A 34 -10.29 7.79 -3.21
C ALA A 34 -11.45 8.81 -3.32
N PRO A 35 -11.41 9.75 -4.29
CA PRO A 35 -12.42 10.79 -4.43
C PRO A 35 -13.84 10.24 -4.63
N GLU A 36 -14.01 9.16 -5.39
CA GLU A 36 -15.31 8.51 -5.58
C GLU A 36 -15.86 7.93 -4.26
N VAL A 37 -15.00 7.43 -3.37
CA VAL A 37 -15.44 6.90 -2.07
C VAL A 37 -15.82 8.05 -1.14
N LEU A 38 -15.04 9.14 -1.13
CA LEU A 38 -15.34 10.35 -0.35
C LEU A 38 -16.65 11.02 -0.79
N ARG A 39 -16.99 10.92 -2.08
CA ARG A 39 -18.27 11.42 -2.64
C ARG A 39 -19.44 10.44 -2.49
N ASN A 40 -19.21 9.27 -1.89
CA ASN A 40 -20.19 8.19 -1.80
C ASN A 40 -20.73 7.76 -3.19
N GLU A 41 -19.86 7.80 -4.20
CA GLU A 41 -20.14 7.33 -5.54
C GLU A 41 -19.87 5.83 -5.67
N PRO A 42 -20.40 5.17 -6.71
CA PRO A 42 -20.10 3.78 -6.98
C PRO A 42 -18.59 3.55 -7.15
N SER A 43 -18.02 2.69 -6.31
CA SER A 43 -16.59 2.37 -6.33
C SER A 43 -16.34 0.86 -6.56
N ASN A 44 -15.10 0.53 -6.89
CA ASN A 44 -14.60 -0.83 -7.10
C ASN A 44 -13.19 -0.96 -6.50
N GLU A 45 -12.46 -2.06 -6.77
CA GLU A 45 -11.12 -2.30 -6.23
C GLU A 45 -10.08 -1.21 -6.57
N LYS A 46 -10.37 -0.32 -7.53
CA LYS A 46 -9.48 0.79 -7.88
C LYS A 46 -9.44 1.86 -6.79
N CYS A 47 -10.38 1.90 -5.84
CA CYS A 47 -10.26 2.76 -4.68
C CYS A 47 -9.10 2.29 -3.77
N ASP A 48 -8.85 0.99 -3.66
CA ASP A 48 -7.71 0.45 -2.91
C ASP A 48 -6.38 0.81 -3.57
N VAL A 49 -6.34 0.87 -4.91
CA VAL A 49 -5.17 1.33 -5.67
C VAL A 49 -4.86 2.80 -5.38
N TYR A 50 -5.88 3.64 -5.26
CA TYR A 50 -5.71 5.04 -4.86
C TYR A 50 -5.10 5.12 -3.45
N SER A 51 -5.69 4.41 -2.49
CA SER A 51 -5.20 4.37 -1.11
C SER A 51 -3.75 3.89 -1.04
N PHE A 52 -3.39 2.88 -1.84
CA PHE A 52 -2.01 2.43 -1.97
C PHE A 52 -1.06 3.51 -2.51
N GLY A 53 -1.51 4.34 -3.46
CA GLY A 53 -0.76 5.50 -3.93
C GLY A 53 -0.46 6.52 -2.83
N VAL A 54 -1.45 6.79 -1.96
CA VAL A 54 -1.27 7.68 -0.79
C VAL A 54 -0.29 7.06 0.21
N ILE A 55 -0.35 5.75 0.46
CA ILE A 55 0.61 5.04 1.32
C ILE A 55 2.03 5.11 0.72
N LEU A 56 2.20 4.89 -0.58
CA LEU A 56 3.50 5.02 -1.23
C LEU A 56 4.05 6.44 -1.10
N TRP A 57 3.21 7.46 -1.20
CA TRP A 57 3.61 8.85 -0.96
C TRP A 57 4.03 9.09 0.49
N GLU A 58 3.28 8.56 1.46
CA GLU A 58 3.60 8.65 2.88
C GLU A 58 4.95 7.98 3.18
N LEU A 59 5.20 6.79 2.61
CA LEU A 59 6.47 6.09 2.76
C LEU A 59 7.64 6.84 2.11
N ALA A 60 7.43 7.41 0.92
CA ALA A 60 8.46 8.14 0.20
C ALA A 60 8.81 9.49 0.84
N THR A 61 7.85 10.12 1.53
CA THR A 61 8.02 11.46 2.13
C THR A 61 8.20 11.43 3.65
N LEU A 62 7.84 10.33 4.30
CA LEU A 62 7.75 10.16 5.75
C LEU A 62 6.85 11.21 6.42
N ARG A 63 5.79 11.63 5.73
CA ARG A 63 4.85 12.65 6.19
C ARG A 63 3.43 12.10 6.21
N LEU A 64 2.63 12.60 7.16
CA LEU A 64 1.21 12.31 7.18
C LEU A 64 0.49 13.04 6.03
N PRO A 65 -0.35 12.33 5.26
CA PRO A 65 -1.13 12.95 4.20
C PRO A 65 -2.04 14.04 4.75
N TRP A 66 -2.17 15.14 4.02
CA TRP A 66 -3.07 16.26 4.34
C TRP A 66 -2.86 16.88 5.73
N THR A 67 -1.63 16.83 6.25
CA THR A 67 -1.26 17.46 7.53
C THR A 67 -1.82 18.88 7.64
N GLY A 68 -2.50 19.18 8.74
CA GLY A 68 -3.14 20.48 9.01
C GLY A 68 -4.56 20.63 8.48
N MET A 69 -5.12 19.60 7.85
CA MET A 69 -6.53 19.55 7.45
C MET A 69 -7.30 18.60 8.38
N ASN A 70 -8.55 18.97 8.70
CA ASN A 70 -9.47 18.05 9.36
C ASN A 70 -10.17 17.13 8.33
N PRO A 71 -10.78 16.01 8.77
CA PRO A 71 -11.47 15.05 7.90
C PRO A 71 -12.44 15.67 6.87
N MET A 72 -13.24 16.67 7.27
CA MET A 72 -14.20 17.31 6.37
C MET A 72 -13.51 18.19 5.32
N GLN A 73 -12.40 18.84 5.67
CA GLN A 73 -11.61 19.61 4.71
C GLN A 73 -10.95 18.69 3.68
N VAL A 74 -10.51 17.50 4.09
CA VAL A 74 -9.96 16.48 3.18
C VAL A 74 -11.01 16.01 2.19
N VAL A 75 -12.22 15.69 2.69
CA VAL A 75 -13.39 15.35 1.83
C VAL A 75 -13.63 16.44 0.78
N GLY A 76 -13.65 17.71 1.20
CA GLY A 76 -13.80 18.86 0.30
C GLY A 76 -12.69 18.95 -0.74
N ALA A 77 -11.44 18.89 -0.31
CA ALA A 77 -10.28 19.11 -1.17
C ALA A 77 -10.05 17.96 -2.17
N VAL A 78 -10.13 16.71 -1.70
CA VAL A 78 -9.88 15.53 -2.53
C VAL A 78 -11.12 15.19 -3.35
N GLY A 79 -12.28 15.09 -2.70
CA GLY A 79 -13.52 14.67 -3.34
C GLY A 79 -14.06 15.68 -4.36
N PHE A 80 -13.93 16.98 -4.09
CA PHE A 80 -14.63 18.01 -4.86
C PHE A 80 -13.72 19.05 -5.53
N GLN A 81 -12.47 19.22 -5.07
CA GLN A 81 -11.54 20.20 -5.66
C GLN A 81 -10.41 19.53 -6.47
N ASN A 82 -10.40 18.19 -6.58
CA ASN A 82 -9.35 17.41 -7.24
C ASN A 82 -7.93 17.77 -6.75
N ARG A 83 -7.80 18.19 -5.49
CA ARG A 83 -6.50 18.49 -4.88
C ARG A 83 -5.71 17.19 -4.74
N ARG A 84 -4.39 17.27 -4.95
CA ARG A 84 -3.45 16.15 -4.78
C ARG A 84 -2.32 16.54 -3.84
N LEU A 85 -1.69 15.54 -3.22
CA LEU A 85 -0.48 15.73 -2.44
C LEU A 85 0.67 16.09 -3.38
N GLU A 86 1.51 17.02 -2.95
CA GLU A 86 2.70 17.40 -3.70
C GLU A 86 3.75 16.28 -3.58
N ILE A 87 4.31 15.85 -4.70
CA ILE A 87 5.43 14.90 -4.73
C ILE A 87 6.72 15.73 -4.76
N PRO A 88 7.56 15.68 -3.70
CA PRO A 88 8.85 16.37 -3.70
C PRO A 88 9.77 15.86 -4.81
N LYS A 89 10.64 16.72 -5.33
CA LYS A 89 11.54 16.39 -6.46
C LYS A 89 12.61 15.36 -6.08
N GLU A 90 12.83 15.17 -4.79
CA GLU A 90 13.80 14.25 -4.21
C GLU A 90 13.28 12.80 -4.22
N VAL A 91 11.99 12.59 -4.43
CA VAL A 91 11.40 11.25 -4.57
C VAL A 91 11.90 10.62 -5.87
N ASP A 92 12.32 9.36 -5.79
CA ASP A 92 12.76 8.58 -6.95
C ASP A 92 11.75 8.69 -8.11
N PRO A 93 12.18 9.01 -9.35
CA PRO A 93 11.27 9.26 -10.47
C PRO A 93 10.33 8.08 -10.79
N LEU A 94 10.77 6.84 -10.58
CA LEU A 94 9.92 5.67 -10.78
C LEU A 94 8.84 5.60 -9.69
N VAL A 95 9.21 5.84 -8.43
CA VAL A 95 8.24 5.91 -7.32
C VAL A 95 7.25 7.05 -7.52
N ALA A 96 7.73 8.25 -7.87
CA ALA A 96 6.90 9.42 -8.14
C ALA A 96 5.88 9.14 -9.25
N ARG A 97 6.31 8.48 -10.33
CA ARG A 97 5.43 8.06 -11.42
C ARG A 97 4.36 7.08 -10.94
N ILE A 98 4.75 6.05 -10.19
CA ILE A 98 3.81 5.04 -9.70
C ILE A 98 2.75 5.68 -8.77
N ILE A 99 3.18 6.54 -7.84
CA ILE A 99 2.27 7.33 -7.00
C ILE A 99 1.28 8.10 -7.88
N TRP A 100 1.79 8.77 -8.92
CA TRP A 100 0.97 9.55 -9.84
C TRP A 100 -0.06 8.72 -10.61
N GLU A 101 0.30 7.52 -11.05
CA GLU A 101 -0.59 6.59 -11.74
C GLU A 101 -1.65 6.00 -10.79
N CYS A 102 -1.31 5.75 -9.52
CA CYS A 102 -2.24 5.19 -8.53
C CYS A 102 -3.42 6.11 -8.21
N TRP A 103 -3.21 7.43 -8.14
CA TRP A 103 -4.25 8.38 -7.75
C TRP A 103 -4.85 9.18 -8.93
N GLN A 104 -4.94 8.55 -10.11
CA GLN A 104 -5.68 9.13 -11.25
C GLN A 104 -7.13 9.41 -10.90
N GLN A 105 -7.68 10.48 -11.49
CA GLN A 105 -9.07 10.89 -11.24
C GLN A 105 -10.04 9.82 -11.75
N ASP A 106 -9.82 9.35 -12.98
CA ASP A 106 -10.56 8.23 -13.55
C ASP A 106 -10.01 6.92 -12.95
N PRO A 107 -10.83 6.14 -12.22
CA PRO A 107 -10.42 4.84 -11.66
C PRO A 107 -9.93 3.84 -12.71
N ASN A 108 -10.38 3.95 -13.97
CA ASN A 108 -9.96 3.05 -15.04
C ASN A 108 -8.51 3.25 -15.45
N LEU A 109 -8.00 4.48 -15.33
CA LEU A 109 -6.61 4.82 -15.63
C LEU A 109 -5.63 4.37 -14.55
N ARG A 110 -6.12 4.03 -13.35
CA ARG A 110 -5.28 3.51 -12.26
C ARG A 110 -4.77 2.12 -12.64
N PRO A 111 -3.50 1.77 -12.35
CA PRO A 111 -2.97 0.43 -12.62
C PRO A 111 -3.64 -0.62 -11.75
N SER A 112 -3.55 -1.88 -12.14
CA SER A 112 -3.87 -3.02 -11.26
C SER A 112 -2.72 -3.30 -10.30
N PHE A 113 -3.00 -3.95 -9.16
CA PHE A 113 -1.95 -4.40 -8.25
C PHE A 113 -0.92 -5.34 -8.91
N ALA A 114 -1.31 -6.12 -9.92
CA ALA A 114 -0.38 -6.94 -10.69
C ALA A 114 0.63 -6.09 -11.48
N GLN A 115 0.15 -5.00 -12.11
CA GLN A 115 1.01 -4.04 -12.80
C GLN A 115 1.92 -3.30 -11.81
N LEU A 116 1.40 -2.90 -10.65
CA LEU A 116 2.17 -2.26 -9.58
C LEU A 116 3.28 -3.16 -9.04
N ALA A 117 2.96 -4.43 -8.76
CA ALA A 117 3.96 -5.40 -8.30
C ALA A 117 5.09 -5.59 -9.31
N ALA A 118 4.77 -5.62 -10.61
CA ALA A 118 5.77 -5.68 -11.67
C ALA A 118 6.62 -4.41 -11.74
N ALA A 119 5.99 -3.23 -11.65
CA ALA A 119 6.65 -1.93 -11.72
C ALA A 119 7.58 -1.66 -10.52
N LEU A 120 7.26 -2.18 -9.33
CA LEU A 120 8.05 -2.02 -8.11
C LEU A 120 9.20 -3.03 -8.00
N LYS A 121 9.21 -4.10 -8.80
CA LYS A 121 10.23 -5.15 -8.76
C LYS A 121 11.68 -4.66 -8.94
N PRO A 122 11.99 -3.67 -9.80
CA PRO A 122 13.34 -3.13 -9.93
C PRO A 122 13.85 -2.47 -8.63
N LEU A 123 12.95 -1.84 -7.85
CA LEU A 123 13.30 -1.14 -6.61
C LEU A 123 13.67 -2.11 -5.48
N GLN A 124 13.11 -3.32 -5.48
CA GLN A 124 13.42 -4.35 -4.47
C GLN A 124 14.90 -4.76 -4.47
N ARG A 125 15.59 -4.64 -5.62
CA ARG A 125 17.01 -4.99 -5.75
C ARG A 125 17.96 -3.91 -5.22
N LEU A 126 17.47 -2.69 -5.02
CA LEU A 126 18.29 -1.56 -4.56
C LEU A 126 18.36 -1.46 -3.03
N VAL A 127 17.41 -2.07 -2.32
CA VAL A 127 17.26 -1.92 -0.85
C VAL A 127 17.82 -3.13 -0.07
N ILE A 128 18.04 -4.27 -0.72
CA ILE A 128 18.53 -5.49 -0.07
C ILE A 128 19.93 -5.81 -0.62
N PRO A 129 21.03 -5.53 0.11
CA PRO A 129 22.29 -6.21 -0.12
C PRO A 129 22.03 -7.71 0.09
N SER A 130 22.33 -8.51 -0.93
CA SER A 130 22.16 -9.96 -0.97
C SER A 130 22.59 -10.64 0.34
N TYR A 131 21.63 -11.17 1.09
CA TYR A 131 21.93 -12.20 2.10
C TYR A 131 22.18 -13.50 1.32
N GLN A 132 23.43 -13.76 0.98
CA GLN A 132 23.80 -15.02 0.34
C GLN A 132 23.50 -16.18 1.30
N ASP A 133 22.87 -17.21 0.75
CA ASP A 133 22.59 -18.50 1.37
C ASP A 133 23.86 -19.10 2.00
N THR A 134 23.99 -19.10 3.32
CA THR A 134 24.83 -20.09 4.01
C THR A 134 23.93 -21.21 4.50
N VAL A 135 23.87 -22.26 3.68
CA VAL A 135 23.40 -23.60 4.03
C VAL A 135 24.07 -24.04 5.33
N ALA A 136 23.30 -24.14 6.42
CA ALA A 136 23.75 -24.84 7.62
C ALA A 136 23.55 -26.35 7.41
N SER A 137 24.64 -27.12 7.35
CA SER A 137 24.59 -28.59 7.35
C SER A 137 24.03 -29.10 8.69
N PRO A 138 23.31 -30.23 8.74
CA PRO A 138 22.90 -30.81 10.02
C PRO A 138 24.11 -31.30 10.82
N LEU A 139 24.20 -30.90 12.10
CA LEU A 139 25.21 -31.41 13.04
C LEU A 139 24.90 -32.88 13.44
N PRO A 140 25.92 -33.73 13.71
CA PRO A 140 25.73 -35.14 14.03
C PRO A 140 25.11 -35.37 15.41
N GLN A 141 24.28 -36.41 15.52
CA GLN A 141 23.72 -36.90 16.79
C GLN A 141 24.81 -37.54 17.66
N GLU A 142 24.97 -37.08 18.90
CA GLU A 142 25.58 -37.89 19.97
C GLU A 142 24.50 -38.26 21.00
N ILE A 143 24.21 -39.55 21.11
CA ILE A 143 23.50 -40.15 22.24
C ILE A 143 24.53 -40.97 23.00
N SER A 144 24.83 -40.53 24.23
CA SER A 144 25.72 -41.21 25.17
C SER A 144 25.19 -42.60 25.52
N VAL A 145 26.01 -43.62 25.27
CA VAL A 145 25.76 -45.01 25.67
C VAL A 145 26.16 -45.14 27.14
N ASN A 146 25.17 -45.31 28.02
CA ASN A 146 25.42 -45.68 29.41
C ASN A 146 25.28 -47.21 29.54
N SER A 147 26.37 -47.90 29.86
CA SER A 147 26.38 -49.32 30.26
C SER A 147 27.57 -49.60 31.18
N THR A 148 27.31 -49.54 32.50
CA THR A 148 27.54 -50.56 33.55
C THR A 148 28.80 -51.45 33.52
N PRO A 149 29.31 -51.94 34.67
CA PRO A 149 28.57 -52.56 35.79
C PRO A 149 28.46 -51.74 37.08
#